data_AF-A0A2I0D155-F1
#
_entry.id   AF-A0A2I0D155-F1
#
_cell.length_a   1.000
_cell.length_b   1.000
_cell.length_c   1.000
_cell.angle_alpha   90.00
_cell.angle_beta   90.00
_cell.angle_gamma   90.00
#
_symmetry.space_group_name_H-M   'P 1'
#
loop_
_entity.id
_entity.type
_entity.pdbx_description
1 polymer ?
#
loop_
_entity_poly.entity_id
_entity_poly.type
_entity_poly.pdbx_seq_one_letter_code
_entity_poly.pdbx_strand_id
1 'polypeptide(L)'
;MGGEIYQAQVIRNFFDCITGTDRNLTRIYMCVMSLAKLRMESPEKMASLVDQLKKSKIQKELSVDILDYMCDAANQIEIDKVQTAFGVKDIKSVAQDFTGISMDSL
;
A
#
# COMPACT_ATOMS: atom_id res chain seq x y z
N MET A 1 -7.85 -15.13 -3.61
CA MET A 1 -8.58 -14.01 -2.98
C MET A 1 -7.81 -13.34 -1.83
N GLY A 2 -7.20 -14.06 -0.88
CA GLY A 2 -6.51 -13.40 0.25
C GLY A 2 -5.24 -12.58 -0.11
N GLY A 3 -4.46 -13.01 -1.10
CA GLY A 3 -3.15 -12.42 -1.42
C GLY A 3 -3.20 -10.93 -1.79
N GLU A 4 -4.16 -10.52 -2.62
CA GLU A 4 -4.32 -9.13 -3.08
C GLU A 4 -4.67 -8.17 -1.92
N ILE A 5 -5.47 -8.63 -0.96
CA ILE A 5 -5.85 -7.86 0.23
C ILE A 5 -4.61 -7.60 1.09
N TYR A 6 -3.78 -8.63 1.32
CA TYR A 6 -2.52 -8.46 2.06
C TYR A 6 -1.54 -7.55 1.33
N GLN A 7 -1.43 -7.67 0.00
CA GLN A 7 -0.61 -6.75 -0.79
C GLN A 7 -1.08 -5.31 -0.62
N ALA A 8 -2.37 -5.04 -0.75
CA ALA A 8 -2.96 -3.71 -0.58
C ALA A 8 -2.72 -3.15 0.84
N GLN A 9 -2.85 -3.99 1.88
CA GLN A 9 -2.55 -3.59 3.25
C GLN A 9 -1.08 -3.18 3.42
N VAL A 10 -0.16 -3.97 2.87
CA VAL A 10 1.28 -3.71 2.94
C VAL A 10 1.65 -2.42 2.20
N ILE A 11 1.04 -2.19 1.03
CA ILE A 11 1.23 -0.97 0.24
C ILE A 11 0.71 0.26 1.00
N ARG A 12 -0.49 0.18 1.57
CA ARG A 12 -1.02 1.26 2.42
C ARG A 12 -0.09 1.57 3.59
N ASN A 13 0.34 0.55 4.33
CA ASN A 13 1.26 0.72 5.46
C ASN A 13 2.59 1.36 5.05
N PHE A 14 3.08 1.08 3.85
CA PHE A 14 4.27 1.72 3.32
C PHE A 14 4.04 3.21 3.07
N PHE A 15 2.94 3.57 2.37
CA PHE A 15 2.63 4.97 2.07
C PHE A 15 2.36 5.78 3.34
N ASP A 16 1.64 5.22 4.31
CA ASP A 16 1.43 5.82 5.63
C ASP A 16 2.78 6.05 6.35
N CYS A 17 3.75 5.13 6.18
CA CYS A 17 5.06 5.25 6.81
C CYS A 17 5.96 6.34 6.17
N ILE A 18 5.89 6.55 4.85
CA ILE A 18 6.75 7.54 4.17
C ILE A 18 6.16 8.96 4.20
N THR A 19 4.83 9.06 4.26
CA THR A 19 4.10 10.34 4.34
C THR A 19 3.87 10.81 5.78
N GLY A 20 3.95 9.90 6.76
CA GLY A 20 3.84 10.21 8.17
C GLY A 20 5.04 10.97 8.75
N THR A 21 4.88 11.42 10.00
CA THR A 21 5.90 12.16 10.74
C THR A 21 7.05 11.29 11.25
N ASP A 22 6.86 9.96 11.33
CA ASP A 22 7.88 8.99 11.73
C ASP A 22 8.27 8.08 10.55
N ARG A 23 9.20 8.57 9.72
CA ARG A 23 9.77 7.84 8.58
C ARG A 23 10.71 6.74 9.06
N ASN A 24 10.13 5.65 9.54
CA ASN A 24 10.87 4.53 10.08
C ASN A 24 11.39 3.61 8.96
N LEU A 25 12.70 3.67 8.67
CA LEU A 25 13.34 2.87 7.61
C LEU A 25 13.29 1.35 7.87
N THR A 26 13.13 0.91 9.12
CA THR A 26 12.91 -0.51 9.42
C THR A 26 11.50 -0.94 9.04
N ARG A 27 10.50 -0.08 9.26
CA ARG A 27 9.12 -0.34 8.82
C ARG A 27 9.00 -0.35 7.31
N ILE A 28 9.63 0.61 6.64
CA ILE A 28 9.75 0.65 5.17
C ILE A 28 10.37 -0.64 4.64
N TYR A 29 11.48 -1.09 5.23
CA TYR A 29 12.12 -2.36 4.88
C TYR A 29 11.16 -3.54 5.00
N MET A 30 10.43 -3.64 6.12
CA MET A 30 9.48 -4.73 6.33
C MET A 30 8.36 -4.72 5.30
N CYS A 31 7.81 -3.54 4.96
CA CYS A 31 6.75 -3.44 3.96
C CYS A 31 7.23 -3.90 2.58
N VAL A 32 8.36 -3.37 2.11
CA VAL A 32 8.92 -3.72 0.79
C VAL A 32 9.22 -5.22 0.70
N MET A 33 9.89 -5.79 1.71
CA MET A 33 10.24 -7.21 1.68
C MET A 33 9.02 -8.13 1.83
N SER A 34 8.02 -7.71 2.60
CA SER A 34 6.75 -8.47 2.72
C SER A 34 6.01 -8.48 1.39
N LEU A 35 5.94 -7.34 0.71
CA LEU A 35 5.29 -7.22 -0.58
C LEU A 35 6.00 -8.06 -1.65
N ALA A 36 7.33 -7.99 -1.72
CA ALA A 36 8.13 -8.79 -2.65
C ALA A 36 7.93 -10.29 -2.46
N LYS A 37 7.81 -10.75 -1.21
CA LYS A 37 7.47 -12.15 -0.92
C LYS A 37 6.04 -12.51 -1.34
N LEU A 38 5.06 -11.65 -1.06
CA LEU A 38 3.66 -11.87 -1.46
C LEU A 38 3.49 -11.94 -2.98
N ARG A 39 4.34 -11.23 -3.72
CA ARG A 39 4.37 -11.22 -5.19
C ARG A 39 5.25 -12.32 -5.79
N MET A 40 5.91 -13.13 -4.96
CA MET A 40 6.84 -14.18 -5.38
C MET A 40 7.91 -13.66 -6.34
N GLU A 41 8.49 -12.49 -6.02
CA GLU A 41 9.57 -11.89 -6.82
C GLU A 41 10.77 -12.82 -6.92
N SER A 42 11.53 -12.71 -8.02
CA SER A 42 12.71 -13.53 -8.23
C SER A 42 13.79 -13.25 -7.16
N PRO A 43 14.67 -14.22 -6.85
CA PRO A 43 15.75 -14.03 -5.89
C PRO A 43 16.66 -12.83 -6.24
N GLU A 44 16.90 -12.58 -7.53
CA GLU A 44 17.71 -11.47 -8.03
C GLU A 44 17.04 -10.12 -7.73
N LYS A 45 15.72 -10.03 -7.96
CA LYS A 45 14.93 -8.83 -7.65
C LYS A 45 14.90 -8.59 -6.14
N MET A 46 14.70 -9.64 -5.34
CA MET A 46 14.77 -9.54 -3.88
C MET A 46 16.13 -9.04 -3.39
N ALA A 47 17.23 -9.55 -3.95
CA ALA A 47 18.57 -9.11 -3.59
C ALA A 47 18.80 -7.63 -3.94
N SER A 48 18.34 -7.20 -5.11
CA SER A 48 18.40 -5.79 -5.53
C SER A 48 17.62 -4.87 -4.58
N LEU A 49 16.39 -5.23 -4.20
CA LEU A 49 15.58 -4.46 -3.25
C LEU A 49 16.25 -4.36 -1.88
N VAL A 50 16.85 -5.46 -1.38
CA VAL A 50 17.59 -5.46 -0.12
C VAL A 50 18.80 -4.52 -0.18
N ASP A 51 19.55 -4.51 -1.27
CA ASP A 51 20.70 -3.64 -1.45
C ASP A 51 20.29 -2.15 -1.45
N GLN A 52 19.24 -1.81 -2.20
CA GLN A 52 18.68 -0.46 -2.24
C GLN A 52 18.20 -0.01 -0.86
N LEU A 53 17.49 -0.88 -0.12
CA LEU A 53 17.05 -0.57 1.24
C LEU A 53 18.22 -0.38 2.22
N LYS A 54 19.31 -1.14 2.07
CA LYS A 54 20.54 -0.96 2.88
C LYS A 54 21.18 0.39 2.59
N LYS A 55 21.32 0.75 1.31
CA LYS A 55 21.82 2.08 0.89
C LYS A 55 20.96 3.20 1.46
N SER A 56 19.63 3.05 1.39
CA SER A 56 18.70 4.02 1.98
C SER A 56 18.84 4.19 3.49
N LYS A 57 19.12 3.11 4.22
CA LYS A 57 19.44 3.19 5.66
C LYS A 57 20.71 3.97 5.95
N ILE A 58 21.75 3.78 5.14
CA ILE A 58 23.03 4.48 5.30
C ILE A 58 22.89 5.97 4.95
N GLN A 59 22.24 6.26 3.82
CA GLN A 59 22.08 7.62 3.29
C GLN A 59 20.96 8.41 4.00
N LYS A 60 20.11 7.73 4.79
CA LYS A 60 18.90 8.28 5.41
C LYS A 60 17.90 8.86 4.39
N GLU A 61 17.96 8.38 3.16
CA GLU A 61 17.13 8.80 2.05
C GLU A 61 16.58 7.57 1.32
N LEU A 62 15.30 7.59 0.99
CA LEU A 62 14.66 6.46 0.32
C LEU A 62 15.02 6.47 -1.17
N SER A 63 15.48 5.33 -1.68
CA SER A 63 15.82 5.18 -3.09
C SER A 63 14.57 5.28 -3.97
N VAL A 64 14.69 5.97 -5.10
CA VAL A 64 13.64 6.07 -6.12
C VAL A 64 13.23 4.68 -6.61
N ASP A 65 14.19 3.75 -6.73
CA ASP A 65 13.91 2.36 -7.13
C ASP A 65 12.91 1.66 -6.19
N ILE A 66 12.92 2.01 -4.90
CA ILE A 66 11.99 1.46 -3.91
C ILE A 66 10.61 2.10 -4.07
N LEU A 67 10.54 3.41 -4.33
CA LEU A 67 9.28 4.10 -4.58
C LEU A 67 8.62 3.58 -5.85
N ASP A 68 9.39 3.45 -6.94
CA ASP A 68 8.91 2.93 -8.22
C ASP A 68 8.37 1.51 -8.06
N TYR A 69 9.10 0.63 -7.39
CA TYR A 69 8.64 -0.73 -7.11
C TYR A 69 7.29 -0.76 -6.36
N MET A 70 7.12 0.08 -5.34
CA MET A 70 5.90 0.11 -4.54
C MET A 70 4.72 0.73 -5.32
N CYS A 71 4.97 1.75 -6.13
CA CYS A 71 3.98 2.37 -7.02
C CYS A 71 3.54 1.39 -8.12
N ASP A 72 4.48 0.69 -8.75
CA ASP A 72 4.19 -0.32 -9.76
C ASP A 72 3.33 -1.45 -9.19
N ALA A 73 3.68 -1.92 -7.99
CA ALA A 73 2.87 -2.92 -7.31
C ALA A 73 1.47 -2.40 -6.98
N ALA A 74 1.33 -1.12 -6.59
CA ALA A 74 0.04 -0.51 -6.30
C ALA A 74 -0.84 -0.37 -7.55
N ASN A 75 -0.25 0.01 -8.69
CA ASN A 75 -0.95 0.14 -9.96
C ASN A 75 -1.51 -1.19 -10.50
N GLN A 76 -0.94 -2.31 -10.06
CA GLN A 76 -1.36 -3.65 -10.47
C GLN A 76 -2.45 -4.24 -9.58
N ILE A 77 -2.81 -3.56 -8.48
CA ILE A 77 -3.88 -4.03 -7.60
C ILE A 77 -5.23 -3.64 -8.17
N GLU A 78 -6.12 -4.62 -8.32
CA GLU A 78 -7.52 -4.40 -8.67
C GLU A 78 -8.24 -3.67 -7.51
N ILE A 79 -8.49 -2.38 -7.70
CA ILE A 79 -9.07 -1.47 -6.71
C ILE A 79 -10.45 -1.96 -6.23
N ASP A 80 -11.27 -2.52 -7.11
CA ASP A 80 -12.65 -2.95 -6.78
C ASP A 80 -12.67 -4.13 -5.79
N LYS A 81 -11.72 -5.07 -5.93
CA LYS A 81 -11.56 -6.20 -5.01
C LYS A 81 -11.06 -5.74 -3.64
N VAL A 82 -10.18 -4.74 -3.62
CA VAL A 82 -9.65 -4.13 -2.39
C VAL A 82 -10.73 -3.34 -1.67
N GLN A 83 -11.47 -2.46 -2.34
CA GLN A 83 -12.54 -1.68 -1.71
C GLN A 83 -13.59 -2.58 -1.04
N THR A 84 -14.02 -3.63 -1.74
CA THR A 84 -14.95 -4.64 -1.20
C THR A 84 -14.39 -5.36 0.03
N ALA A 85 -13.11 -5.76 0.00
CA ALA A 85 -12.47 -6.49 1.08
C ALA A 85 -12.10 -5.65 2.31
N PHE A 86 -11.82 -4.36 2.13
CA PHE A 86 -11.56 -3.42 3.23
C PHE A 86 -12.85 -2.79 3.78
N GLY A 87 -14.02 -3.22 3.32
CA GLY A 87 -15.32 -2.68 3.76
C GLY A 87 -15.53 -1.23 3.35
N VAL A 88 -14.77 -0.73 2.37
CA VAL A 88 -14.98 0.59 1.77
C VAL A 88 -16.21 0.45 0.89
N LYS A 89 -17.36 0.82 1.47
CA LYS A 89 -18.63 0.93 0.76
C LYS A 89 -18.42 1.67 -0.56
N ASP A 90 -18.83 1.02 -1.63
CA ASP A 90 -18.85 1.54 -3.00
C ASP A 90 -19.37 2.99 -3.00
N ILE A 91 -18.70 3.94 -3.66
CA ILE A 91 -19.08 5.37 -3.62
C ILE A 91 -20.55 5.57 -4.01
N LYS A 92 -21.09 4.68 -4.86
CA LYS A 92 -22.51 4.64 -5.21
C LYS A 92 -23.45 4.32 -4.04
N SER A 93 -23.02 3.49 -3.10
CA SER A 93 -23.78 3.18 -1.87
C SER A 93 -23.76 4.33 -0.86
N VAL A 94 -22.68 5.10 -0.79
CA VAL A 94 -22.58 6.30 0.07
C VAL A 94 -23.44 7.45 -0.47
N ALA A 95 -23.59 7.57 -1.79
CA ALA A 95 -24.50 8.55 -2.41
C ALA A 95 -25.99 8.26 -2.13
N GLN A 96 -26.36 6.98 -1.99
CA GLN A 96 -27.71 6.60 -1.56
C GLN A 96 -27.96 6.91 -0.08
N ASP A 97 -26.95 6.76 0.78
CA ASP A 97 -27.06 7.13 2.20
C ASP A 97 -27.19 8.66 2.41
N PHE A 98 -26.68 9.49 1.50
CA PHE A 98 -26.83 10.96 1.55
C PHE A 98 -28.13 11.52 0.96
N THR A 99 -28.81 10.76 0.09
CA THR A 99 -30.11 11.17 -0.47
C THR A 99 -31.31 10.76 0.41
N GLY A 100 -31.06 10.01 1.49
CA GLY A 100 -32.05 9.58 2.48
C GLY A 100 -32.18 10.48 3.71
N ILE A 101 -31.46 11.60 3.82
CA ILE A 101 -31.66 12.55 4.92
C ILE A 101 -32.95 13.33 4.63
N SER A 102 -34.06 12.82 5.17
CA SER A 102 -35.37 13.45 5.19
C SER A 102 -35.27 14.89 5.71
N MET A 103 -35.55 15.86 4.84
CA MET A 103 -35.89 17.24 5.20
C MET A 103 -37.29 17.28 5.84
N ASP A 104 -37.48 16.55 6.94
CA ASP A 104 -38.73 16.60 7.70
C ASP A 104 -38.44 16.44 9.20
N SER A 105 -37.89 17.51 9.77
CA SER A 105 -37.96 17.82 11.19
C SER A 105 -37.74 19.33 11.32
N LEU A 106 -38.78 20.07 10.97
CA LEU A 106 -39.04 21.44 11.42
C LEU A 106 -39.94 21.40 12.65
#